data_AF-V6JFL7-F1
#
_entry.id   AF-V6JFL7-F1
#
_cell.length_a   1.000
_cell.length_b   1.000
_cell.length_c   1.000
_cell.angle_alpha   90.00
_cell.angle_beta   90.00
_cell.angle_gamma   90.00
#
_symmetry.space_group_name_H-M   'P 1'
#
loop_
_entity.id
_entity.type
_entity.pdbx_description
1 polymer ?
#
loop_
_entity_poly.entity_id
_entity_poly.type
_entity_poly.pdbx_seq_one_letter_code
_entity_poly.pdbx_strand_id
1 'polypeptide(L)'
;MLYDNPDAMLICPFKRDTALCEPDPGATAPRQYDCRPGCGNAVRTDTHARHLRERADELDRPATAAPGPVGRRLSANADRLRETAAAHDATAQPAKAIA
;
A
#
# COMPACT_ATOMS: atom_id res chain seq x y z
N MET A 1 7.13 14.86 -8.29
CA MET A 1 7.40 14.77 -6.84
C MET A 1 6.96 13.40 -6.35
N LEU A 2 7.62 12.84 -5.31
CA LEU A 2 7.23 11.57 -4.70
C LEU A 2 6.35 11.83 -3.47
N TYR A 3 5.28 11.08 -3.33
CA TYR A 3 4.34 11.20 -2.21
C TYR A 3 4.16 9.85 -1.55
N ASP A 4 4.41 9.81 -0.24
CA ASP A 4 4.18 8.64 0.58
C ASP A 4 2.78 8.71 1.20
N ASN A 5 1.98 7.67 0.99
CA ASN A 5 0.70 7.48 1.66
C ASN A 5 0.85 6.41 2.74
N PRO A 6 1.03 6.80 4.02
CA PRO A 6 1.26 5.84 5.10
C PRO A 6 0.03 4.94 5.35
N ASP A 7 -1.18 5.42 5.07
CA ASP A 7 -2.42 4.65 5.26
C ASP A 7 -2.57 3.54 4.21
N ALA A 8 -1.98 3.73 3.03
CA ALA A 8 -1.95 2.74 1.94
C ALA A 8 -0.60 1.99 1.84
N MET A 9 0.37 2.35 2.69
CA MET A 9 1.74 1.86 2.71
C MET A 9 2.38 1.81 1.31
N LEU A 10 2.32 2.93 0.58
CA LEU A 10 2.86 3.02 -0.78
C LEU A 10 3.24 4.46 -1.14
N ILE A 11 4.17 4.58 -2.08
CA ILE A 11 4.62 5.84 -2.66
C ILE A 11 4.09 5.93 -4.09
N CYS A 12 3.64 7.11 -4.51
CA CYS A 12 3.34 7.39 -5.91
C CYS A 12 4.18 8.58 -6.40
N PRO A 13 4.76 8.48 -7.60
CA PRO A 13 5.24 9.65 -8.30
C PRO A 13 4.06 10.43 -8.86
N PHE A 14 3.92 11.68 -8.45
CA PHE A 14 3.08 12.63 -9.16
C PHE A 14 3.89 13.33 -10.24
N LYS A 15 3.38 13.21 -11.47
CA LYS A 15 3.81 13.98 -12.64
C LYS A 15 2.54 14.42 -13.35
N ARG A 16 2.25 15.72 -13.37
CA ARG A 16 1.01 16.30 -13.89
C ARG A 16 0.61 15.75 -15.27
N ASP A 17 1.56 15.67 -16.19
CA ASP A 17 1.31 15.21 -17.57
C ASP A 17 0.99 13.70 -17.67
N THR A 18 1.31 12.92 -16.63
CA THR A 18 1.17 11.46 -16.61
C THR A 18 0.59 10.99 -15.27
N ALA A 19 -0.21 11.81 -14.60
CA ALA A 19 -0.67 11.55 -13.25
C ALA A 19 -1.73 10.43 -13.28
N LEU A 20 -1.28 9.18 -13.19
CA LEU A 20 -2.19 8.03 -13.19
C LEU A 20 -3.04 7.93 -11.92
N CYS A 21 -2.62 8.58 -10.83
CA CYS A 21 -3.30 8.56 -9.53
C CYS A 21 -4.15 9.81 -9.26
N GLU A 22 -4.12 10.82 -10.13
CA GLU A 22 -4.91 12.04 -9.95
C GLU A 22 -5.55 12.46 -11.28
N PRO A 23 -6.84 12.15 -11.48
CA PRO A 23 -7.49 12.30 -12.78
C PRO A 23 -7.99 13.73 -13.08
N ASP A 24 -7.86 14.68 -12.15
CA ASP A 24 -8.35 16.04 -12.35
C ASP A 24 -7.40 16.85 -13.26
N PRO A 25 -7.85 17.30 -14.46
CA PRO A 25 -7.03 18.11 -15.37
C PRO A 25 -6.51 19.42 -14.78
N GLY A 26 -7.16 19.92 -13.71
CA GLY A 26 -6.82 21.17 -13.02
C GLY A 26 -5.86 21.04 -11.85
N ALA A 27 -5.45 19.82 -11.47
CA ALA A 27 -4.60 19.62 -10.29
C ALA A 27 -3.21 20.28 -10.46
N THR A 28 -2.89 21.22 -9.57
CA THR A 28 -1.59 21.91 -9.52
C THR A 28 -0.67 21.36 -8.44
N ALA A 29 -1.22 20.60 -7.50
CA ALA A 29 -0.52 19.87 -6.46
C ALA A 29 -1.29 18.59 -6.14
N PRO A 30 -0.60 17.49 -5.81
CA PRO A 30 -1.28 16.23 -5.62
C PRO A 30 -1.84 16.01 -4.23
N ARG A 31 -2.92 15.25 -4.19
CA ARG A 31 -3.48 14.71 -2.95
C ARG A 31 -2.77 13.39 -2.59
N GLN A 32 -2.03 13.40 -1.49
CA GLN A 32 -1.35 12.21 -0.96
C GLN A 32 -2.28 11.00 -0.77
N TYR A 33 -3.56 11.22 -0.47
CA TYR A 33 -4.56 10.16 -0.26
C TYR A 33 -5.14 9.55 -1.55
N ASP A 34 -4.86 10.15 -2.72
CA ASP A 34 -5.26 9.60 -4.01
C ASP A 34 -4.20 8.62 -4.56
N CYS A 35 -3.04 8.58 -3.92
CA CYS A 35 -2.07 7.51 -4.06
C CYS A 35 -2.62 6.22 -3.40
N ARG A 36 -3.23 5.34 -4.20
CA ARG A 36 -3.95 4.13 -3.76
C ARG A 36 -3.44 2.87 -4.49
N PRO A 37 -3.72 1.67 -3.95
CA PRO A 37 -3.40 0.41 -4.65
C PRO A 37 -4.04 0.36 -6.05
N GLY A 38 -3.28 -0.09 -7.05
CA GLY A 38 -3.72 -0.14 -8.45
C GLY A 38 -3.22 1.02 -9.32
N CYS A 39 -2.63 2.04 -8.72
CA CYS A 39 -1.88 3.07 -9.44
C CYS A 39 -0.68 2.46 -10.20
N GLY A 40 -0.57 2.75 -11.50
CA GLY A 40 0.45 2.16 -12.39
C GLY A 40 1.91 2.41 -11.99
N ASN A 41 2.17 3.42 -11.13
CA ASN A 41 3.50 3.75 -10.63
C ASN A 41 3.62 3.64 -9.10
N ALA A 42 2.76 2.87 -8.43
CA ALA A 42 2.86 2.69 -6.98
C ALA A 42 4.11 1.85 -6.63
N VAL A 43 4.94 2.37 -5.72
CA VAL A 43 6.17 1.72 -5.24
C VAL A 43 6.06 1.48 -3.73
N ARG A 44 6.64 0.39 -3.24
CA ARG A 44 6.75 0.10 -1.81
C ARG A 44 8.21 -0.04 -1.39
N THR A 45 8.45 0.21 -0.11
CA THR A 45 9.75 0.03 0.54
C THR A 45 9.67 -1.14 1.51
N ASP A 46 10.81 -1.61 2.01
CA ASP A 46 10.85 -2.66 3.03
C ASP A 46 10.13 -2.23 4.32
N THR A 47 10.19 -0.93 4.65
CA THR A 47 9.41 -0.34 5.74
C THR A 47 7.91 -0.49 5.50
N HIS A 48 7.43 -0.28 4.27
CA HIS A 48 6.03 -0.50 3.92
C HIS A 48 5.64 -1.97 4.02
N ALA A 49 6.48 -2.89 3.55
CA ALA A 49 6.24 -4.32 3.70
C ALA A 49 6.13 -4.72 5.18
N ARG A 50 6.97 -4.16 6.06
CA ARG A 50 6.86 -4.36 7.51
C ARG A 50 5.54 -3.81 8.07
N HIS A 51 5.18 -2.57 7.75
CA HIS A 51 3.93 -1.96 8.23
C HIS A 51 2.68 -2.71 7.73
N LEU A 52 2.71 -3.27 6.52
CA LEU A 52 1.62 -4.12 6.01
C LEU A 52 1.41 -5.35 6.90
N ARG A 53 2.49 -6.00 7.36
CA ARG A 53 2.41 -7.16 8.27
C ARG A 53 1.90 -6.75 9.65
N GLU A 54 2.45 -5.68 10.22
CA GLU A 54 2.00 -5.14 11.51
C GLU A 54 0.50 -4.83 11.49
N ARG A 55 0.02 -4.20 10.41
CA ARG A 55 -1.40 -3.91 10.24
C ARG A 55 -2.25 -5.18 10.07
N ALA A 56 -1.74 -6.20 9.38
CA ALA A 56 -2.45 -7.48 9.28
C ALA A 56 -2.64 -8.12 10.66
N ASP A 57 -1.60 -8.11 11.49
CA ASP A 57 -1.64 -8.66 12.85
C ASP A 57 -2.58 -7.86 13.77
N GLU A 58 -2.67 -6.54 13.59
CA GLU A 58 -3.66 -5.70 14.27
C GLU A 58 -5.11 -6.07 13.91
N LEU A 59 -5.37 -6.55 12.69
CA LEU A 59 -6.69 -6.92 12.21
C LEU A 59 -7.14 -8.31 12.69
N ASP A 60 -6.22 -9.22 13.00
CA ASP A 60 -6.57 -10.58 13.45
C ASP A 60 -7.33 -10.56 14.78
N ARG A 61 -6.94 -9.67 15.70
CA ARG A 61 -7.59 -9.57 17.02
C ARG A 61 -9.08 -9.21 16.91
N PRO A 62 -9.49 -8.11 16.25
CA PRO A 62 -10.91 -7.83 16.06
C PRO A 62 -11.59 -8.84 15.12
N ALA A 63 -10.87 -9.50 14.21
CA ALA A 63 -11.47 -10.50 13.32
C ALA A 63 -12.07 -11.69 14.10
N THR A 64 -11.40 -12.14 15.17
CA THR A 64 -11.88 -13.24 16.03
C THR A 64 -13.03 -12.83 16.95
N ALA A 65 -13.10 -11.55 17.34
CA ALA A 65 -14.13 -11.03 18.23
C ALA A 65 -15.38 -10.51 17.50
N ALA A 66 -15.30 -10.25 16.19
CA ALA A 66 -16.38 -9.65 15.43
C ALA A 66 -17.43 -10.69 14.96
N PRO A 67 -18.69 -10.27 14.71
CA PRO A 67 -19.70 -11.12 14.11
C PRO A 67 -19.21 -11.73 12.78
N GLY A 68 -19.57 -12.98 12.52
CA GLY A 68 -18.99 -13.79 11.43
C GLY A 68 -18.75 -13.07 10.09
N PRO A 69 -19.72 -12.32 9.52
CA PRO A 69 -19.49 -11.57 8.28
C PRO A 69 -18.41 -10.49 8.39
N VAL A 70 -18.36 -9.77 9.51
CA VAL A 70 -17.35 -8.73 9.78
C VAL A 70 -16.00 -9.37 10.05
N GLY A 71 -15.96 -10.43 10.87
CA GLY A 71 -14.74 -11.19 11.15
C GLY A 71 -14.07 -11.70 9.87
N ARG A 72 -14.86 -12.32 8.96
CA ARG A 72 -14.37 -12.77 7.66
C ARG A 72 -13.79 -11.63 6.80
N ARG A 73 -14.40 -10.44 6.82
CA ARG A 73 -13.89 -9.29 6.06
C ARG A 73 -12.58 -8.77 6.64
N LEU A 74 -12.43 -8.76 7.96
CA LEU A 74 -11.21 -8.37 8.64
C LEU A 74 -10.08 -9.36 8.35
N SER A 75 -10.33 -10.67 8.46
CA SER A 75 -9.35 -11.71 8.08
C SER A 75 -8.94 -11.60 6.62
N ALA A 76 -9.90 -11.47 5.69
CA ALA A 76 -9.60 -11.30 4.28
C ALA A 76 -8.80 -10.01 3.98
N ASN A 77 -8.93 -8.98 4.82
CA ASN A 77 -8.10 -7.79 4.69
C ASN A 77 -6.66 -8.06 5.19
N ALA A 78 -6.52 -8.69 6.35
CA ALA A 78 -5.22 -9.11 6.87
C ALA A 78 -4.46 -9.99 5.86
N ASP A 79 -5.14 -10.94 5.21
CA ASP A 79 -4.57 -11.81 4.18
C ASP A 79 -4.05 -11.01 2.98
N ARG A 80 -4.85 -10.06 2.45
CA ARG A 80 -4.40 -9.19 1.34
C ARG A 80 -3.18 -8.33 1.70
N LEU A 81 -3.10 -7.84 2.93
CA LEU A 81 -1.95 -7.07 3.40
C LEU A 81 -0.69 -7.95 3.43
N ARG A 82 -0.81 -9.20 3.92
CA ARG A 82 0.27 -10.18 3.92
C ARG A 82 0.70 -10.56 2.51
N GLU A 83 -0.24 -10.82 1.61
CA GLU A 83 0.04 -11.09 0.19
C GLU A 83 0.80 -9.93 -0.46
N THR A 84 0.39 -8.69 -0.18
CA THR A 84 1.06 -7.49 -0.71
C THR A 84 2.50 -7.38 -0.19
N ALA A 85 2.73 -7.65 1.10
CA ALA A 85 4.06 -7.66 1.68
C ALA A 85 4.94 -8.78 1.10
N ALA A 86 4.37 -9.98 0.90
CA ALA A 86 5.07 -11.11 0.29
C ALA A 86 5.44 -10.84 -1.18
N ALA A 87 4.55 -10.21 -1.95
CA ALA A 87 4.82 -9.81 -3.33
C ALA A 87 5.96 -8.77 -3.42
N HIS A 88 6.03 -7.85 -2.44
CA HIS A 88 7.17 -6.94 -2.31
C HIS A 88 8.47 -7.72 -2.06
N ASP A 89 8.52 -8.57 -1.03
CA ASP A 89 9.73 -9.33 -0.70
C ASP A 89 10.22 -10.21 -1.86
N ALA A 90 9.30 -10.82 -2.62
CA ALA A 90 9.62 -11.69 -3.75
C ALA A 90 10.33 -10.96 -4.90
N THR A 91 10.18 -9.63 -4.97
CA THR A 91 10.77 -8.78 -6.02
C THR A 91 11.80 -7.79 -5.48
N ALA A 92 11.92 -7.67 -4.15
CA ALA A 92 12.85 -6.77 -3.51
C ALA A 92 14.30 -7.20 -3.77
N GLN A 93 15.12 -6.24 -4.22
CA GLN A 93 16.56 -6.42 -4.36
C GLN A 93 17.27 -5.58 -3.30
N PRO A 94 18.20 -6.17 -2.52
CA PRO A 94 18.97 -5.37 -1.59
C PRO A 94 19.85 -4.39 -2.37
N ALA A 95 19.98 -3.16 -1.88
CA ALA A 95 20.74 -2.10 -2.56
C ALA A 95 22.18 -2.50 -2.92
N LYS A 96 22.78 -3.44 -2.17
CA LYS A 96 24.14 -3.97 -2.42
C LYS A 96 24.23 -4.94 -3.60
N ALA A 97 23.12 -5.51 -4.07
CA ALA A 97 23.10 -6.46 -5.18
C ALA A 97 23.06 -5.78 -6.56
N ILE A 98 22.98 -4.45 -6.61
CA ILE A 98 22.81 -3.65 -7.83
C ILE A 98 24.10 -2.86 -8.17
N ALA A 99 25.23 -3.18 -7.52
CA ALA A 99 26.52 -2.52 -7.67
C ALA A 99 27.54 -3.41 -8.40
#